data_AF-A0A6C2D746-F1
#
_entry.id   AF-A0A6C2D746-F1
#
_cell.length_a   1.000
_cell.length_b   1.000
_cell.length_c   1.000
_cell.angle_alpha   90.00
_cell.angle_beta   90.00
_cell.angle_gamma   90.00
#
_symmetry.space_group_name_H-M   'P 1'
#
loop_
_entity.id
_entity.type
_entity.pdbx_description
1 polymer ?
#
loop_
_entity_poly.entity_id
_entity_poly.type
_entity_poly.pdbx_seq_one_letter_code
_entity_poly.pdbx_strand_id
1 'polypeptide(L)'
;MNAKKFSLSAIAAGLLGLASLSANAAPFVATADIYGGASSYAGSDQSLGYVGDGGFDAFDGFGYYPFGLPAGVTLQRQVQLLAGINTYRWVDTFTNSTNAALSGQTRFYGNLGSDGGEAVTTNTGFLKVSHENWSGQTYDPVLALINGNNAWALANTSAAITPNDYNDYITLNLAAGQSISVAHFAILVRPDDISSTYDPTASVASATALGQALIADPSTYWTGLSTNQVSLIANFDSVRNAVPEPTSLALLGLGVASLLGARRRKHA
;
A
#
# COMPACT_ATOMS: atom_id res chain seq x y z
N MET A 1 14.11 76.82 -33.62
CA MET A 1 13.46 77.35 -32.40
C MET A 1 12.06 76.79 -32.29
N ASN A 2 11.67 76.47 -31.06
CA ASN A 2 10.35 76.09 -30.55
C ASN A 2 9.90 74.63 -30.68
N ALA A 3 10.36 73.86 -29.70
CA ALA A 3 9.72 72.65 -29.20
C ALA A 3 8.28 72.91 -28.71
N LYS A 4 7.36 71.98 -28.97
CA LYS A 4 6.10 71.82 -28.23
C LYS A 4 5.85 70.32 -28.02
N LYS A 5 6.13 69.84 -26.80
CA LYS A 5 5.17 69.42 -25.76
C LYS A 5 4.74 67.95 -25.88
N PHE A 6 5.29 67.14 -24.98
CA PHE A 6 4.83 65.80 -24.62
C PHE A 6 3.37 65.81 -24.19
N SER A 7 2.61 64.80 -24.62
CA SER A 7 1.42 64.34 -23.92
C SER A 7 1.44 62.81 -23.89
N LEU A 8 1.61 62.29 -22.67
CA LEU A 8 1.48 60.89 -22.28
C LEU A 8 -0.02 60.57 -22.26
N SER A 9 -0.48 59.51 -22.91
CA SER A 9 -1.86 59.03 -22.74
C SER A 9 -1.99 57.52 -22.96
N ALA A 10 -2.17 56.82 -21.84
CA ALA A 10 -2.91 55.57 -21.66
C ALA A 10 -2.42 54.28 -22.36
N ILE A 11 -1.52 53.56 -21.69
CA ILE A 11 -1.55 52.08 -21.69
C ILE A 11 -2.31 51.66 -20.43
N ALA A 12 -3.60 51.33 -20.56
CA ALA A 12 -4.36 50.69 -19.49
C ALA A 12 -5.60 50.00 -20.07
N ALA A 13 -5.49 48.70 -20.34
CA ALA A 13 -6.58 47.71 -20.25
C ALA A 13 -6.05 46.35 -20.73
N GLY A 14 -5.43 45.61 -19.81
CA GLY A 14 -4.95 44.26 -20.12
C GLY A 14 -4.31 43.59 -18.92
N LEU A 15 -4.84 43.81 -17.71
CA LEU A 15 -4.31 43.17 -16.51
C LEU A 15 -5.41 43.01 -15.45
N LEU A 16 -6.39 42.14 -15.70
CA LEU A 16 -7.37 41.70 -14.69
C LEU A 16 -7.98 40.34 -15.07
N GLY A 17 -7.15 39.45 -15.61
CA GLY A 17 -7.49 38.05 -15.90
C GLY A 17 -6.51 37.06 -15.27
N LEU A 18 -5.69 37.50 -14.30
CA LEU A 18 -4.93 36.58 -13.46
C LEU A 18 -5.90 35.96 -12.46
N ALA A 19 -6.40 34.80 -12.83
CA ALA A 19 -6.33 33.62 -11.99
C ALA A 19 -6.67 33.91 -10.51
N SER A 20 -7.96 33.95 -10.20
CA SER A 20 -8.43 33.30 -8.98
C SER A 20 -8.20 31.80 -9.13
N LEU A 21 -6.92 31.37 -9.11
CA LEU A 21 -6.61 30.02 -8.71
C LEU A 21 -7.17 29.93 -7.29
N SER A 22 -8.19 29.09 -7.12
CA SER A 22 -8.55 28.59 -5.80
C SER A 22 -7.25 28.29 -5.07
N ALA A 23 -7.06 28.88 -3.90
CA ALA A 23 -5.97 28.47 -3.02
C ALA A 23 -6.13 26.96 -2.86
N ASN A 24 -5.29 26.18 -3.54
CA ASN A 24 -5.27 24.74 -3.35
C ASN A 24 -4.95 24.58 -1.88
N ALA A 25 -5.92 24.09 -1.12
CA ALA A 25 -5.69 23.73 0.27
C ALA A 25 -4.47 22.82 0.33
N ALA A 26 -3.71 22.92 1.42
CA ALA A 26 -2.52 22.11 1.58
C ALA A 26 -2.89 20.63 1.41
N PRO A 27 -2.05 19.84 0.70
CA PRO A 27 -2.30 18.42 0.57
C PRO A 27 -2.32 17.80 1.96
N PHE A 28 -3.29 16.92 2.21
CA PHE A 28 -3.33 16.12 3.42
C PHE A 28 -2.00 15.38 3.63
N VAL A 29 -1.49 15.38 4.86
CA VAL A 29 -0.29 14.65 5.26
C VAL A 29 -0.57 13.85 6.51
N ALA A 30 -0.39 12.53 6.42
CA ALA A 30 -0.56 11.66 7.57
C ALA A 30 0.50 11.98 8.64
N THR A 31 0.07 11.96 9.90
CA THR A 31 0.90 12.21 11.07
C THR A 31 1.68 10.96 11.49
N ALA A 32 2.79 11.19 12.18
CA ALA A 32 3.74 10.15 12.58
C ALA A 32 3.31 9.53 13.93
N ASP A 33 2.30 8.65 13.89
CA ASP A 33 1.61 8.15 15.10
C ASP A 33 1.81 6.64 15.34
N ILE A 34 2.95 6.12 14.92
CA ILE A 34 3.35 4.74 15.20
C ILE A 34 3.83 4.63 16.65
N TYR A 35 3.12 3.82 17.43
CA TYR A 35 3.49 3.53 18.81
C TYR A 35 4.85 2.82 18.87
N GLY A 36 5.75 3.37 19.68
CA GLY A 36 7.12 2.91 19.80
C GLY A 36 8.13 3.60 18.87
N GLY A 37 7.70 4.46 17.94
CA GLY A 37 8.68 5.19 17.10
C GLY A 37 8.17 6.28 16.14
N ALA A 38 7.05 6.92 16.44
CA ALA A 38 6.48 8.05 15.69
C ALA A 38 6.28 7.74 14.18
N SER A 39 7.29 7.93 13.34
CA SER A 39 7.19 7.66 11.89
C SER A 39 7.64 6.25 11.48
N SER A 40 8.27 5.50 12.39
CA SER A 40 8.68 4.11 12.13
C SER A 40 8.93 3.33 13.41
N TYR A 41 8.71 2.02 13.40
CA TYR A 41 9.11 1.13 14.48
C TYR A 41 9.74 -0.14 13.93
N ALA A 42 10.79 -0.62 14.59
CA ALA A 42 11.40 -1.91 14.30
C ALA A 42 11.70 -2.65 15.61
N GLY A 43 11.13 -3.84 15.78
CA GLY A 43 11.32 -4.62 17.00
C GLY A 43 10.46 -5.87 17.06
N SER A 44 10.60 -6.61 18.16
CA SER A 44 9.93 -7.89 18.40
C SER A 44 8.76 -7.82 19.38
N ASP A 45 8.46 -6.63 19.90
CA ASP A 45 7.35 -6.43 20.82
C ASP A 45 6.04 -6.31 20.01
N GLN A 46 5.18 -7.31 20.16
CA GLN A 46 3.90 -7.40 19.44
C GLN A 46 2.90 -6.32 19.88
N SER A 47 3.14 -5.66 21.02
CA SER A 47 2.33 -4.54 21.51
C SER A 47 2.71 -3.19 20.90
N LEU A 48 3.78 -3.14 20.09
CA LEU A 48 4.29 -1.92 19.45
C LEU A 48 4.16 -1.98 17.92
N GLY A 49 4.33 -0.82 17.29
CA GLY A 49 4.25 -0.66 15.84
C GLY A 49 2.83 -0.62 15.29
N TYR A 50 1.81 -0.45 16.14
CA TYR A 50 0.47 -0.08 15.70
C TYR A 50 0.33 1.44 15.58
N VAL A 51 -0.70 1.90 14.89
CA VAL A 51 -1.02 3.31 14.68
C VAL A 51 -2.32 3.64 15.41
N GLY A 52 -2.33 4.60 16.35
CA GLY A 52 -3.48 4.81 17.26
C GLY A 52 -4.20 6.17 17.16
N ASP A 53 -3.85 7.00 16.18
CA ASP A 53 -4.55 8.27 15.84
C ASP A 53 -4.18 8.69 14.39
N GLY A 54 -3.90 7.70 13.54
CA GLY A 54 -3.07 7.89 12.35
C GLY A 54 -3.70 8.80 11.31
N GLY A 55 -2.98 9.84 10.90
CA GLY A 55 -3.29 10.61 9.71
C GLY A 55 -4.70 11.18 9.68
N PHE A 56 -5.04 11.94 10.73
CA PHE A 56 -6.35 12.59 10.91
C PHE A 56 -7.42 11.63 11.44
N ASP A 57 -7.14 10.98 12.57
CA ASP A 57 -8.06 10.09 13.30
C ASP A 57 -8.52 8.85 12.50
N ALA A 58 -7.75 8.44 11.49
CA ALA A 58 -8.16 7.32 10.64
C ALA A 58 -8.16 5.97 11.36
N PHE A 59 -7.51 5.89 12.53
CA PHE A 59 -7.35 4.65 13.29
C PHE A 59 -7.33 4.91 14.80
N ASP A 60 -8.17 4.21 15.56
CA ASP A 60 -8.05 4.08 17.03
C ASP A 60 -7.00 3.05 17.47
N GLY A 61 -6.38 2.37 16.50
CA GLY A 61 -5.43 1.29 16.74
C GLY A 61 -5.36 0.31 15.58
N PHE A 62 -4.41 0.48 14.68
CA PHE A 62 -4.26 -0.31 13.47
C PHE A 62 -2.91 -1.01 13.38
N GLY A 63 -2.95 -2.30 13.04
CA GLY A 63 -1.79 -3.10 12.69
C GLY A 63 -1.11 -3.77 13.87
N TYR A 64 -1.82 -4.64 14.59
CA TYR A 64 -1.26 -5.45 15.67
C TYR A 64 -1.93 -6.83 15.78
N TYR A 65 -1.43 -7.67 16.69
CA TYR A 65 -1.88 -9.04 16.92
C TYR A 65 -2.60 -9.19 18.28
N PRO A 66 -3.91 -8.89 18.36
CA PRO A 66 -4.66 -8.79 19.63
C PRO A 66 -4.75 -10.11 20.42
N PHE A 67 -4.56 -11.25 19.75
CA PHE A 67 -4.60 -12.57 20.37
C PHE A 67 -3.22 -13.24 20.45
N GLY A 68 -2.15 -12.48 20.18
CA GLY A 68 -0.79 -12.98 20.10
C GLY A 68 -0.51 -13.86 18.88
N LEU A 69 0.58 -14.62 18.97
CA LEU A 69 1.05 -15.53 17.92
C LEU A 69 0.86 -17.00 18.34
N PRO A 70 0.82 -17.94 17.37
CA PRO A 70 0.92 -19.36 17.68
C PRO A 70 2.13 -19.66 18.56
N ALA A 71 1.98 -20.60 19.50
CA ALA A 71 3.06 -20.97 20.41
C ALA A 71 4.30 -21.44 19.63
N GLY A 72 5.48 -20.92 19.97
CA GLY A 72 6.72 -21.21 19.25
C GLY A 72 6.95 -20.37 18.00
N VAL A 73 6.09 -19.38 17.71
CA VAL A 73 6.34 -18.37 16.69
C VAL A 73 6.81 -17.07 17.33
N THR A 74 7.89 -16.50 16.82
CA THR A 74 8.34 -15.14 17.16
C THR A 74 8.03 -14.17 16.03
N LEU A 75 7.93 -12.89 16.35
CA LEU A 75 7.70 -11.80 15.40
C LEU A 75 8.89 -10.83 15.41
N GLN A 76 9.31 -10.42 14.22
CA GLN A 76 10.10 -9.21 14.01
C GLN A 76 9.32 -8.29 13.07
N ARG A 77 8.92 -7.13 13.59
CA ARG A 77 8.16 -6.11 12.86
C ARG A 77 9.08 -5.02 12.34
N GLN A 78 8.75 -4.52 11.15
CA GLN A 78 9.15 -3.20 10.68
C GLN A 78 7.91 -2.48 10.15
N VAL A 79 7.55 -1.37 10.78
CA VAL A 79 6.46 -0.49 10.32
C VAL A 79 7.01 0.88 9.99
N GLN A 80 6.47 1.51 8.95
CA GLN A 80 6.87 2.83 8.52
C GLN A 80 5.70 3.59 7.90
N LEU A 81 5.58 4.88 8.23
CA LEU A 81 4.87 5.84 7.39
C LEU A 81 5.80 6.25 6.24
N LEU A 82 5.50 5.81 5.03
CA LEU A 82 6.33 6.04 3.86
C LEU A 82 6.30 7.52 3.48
N ALA A 83 7.48 8.13 3.42
CA ALA A 83 7.64 9.56 3.24
C ALA A 83 6.99 10.03 1.93
N GLY A 84 6.13 11.05 2.03
CA GLY A 84 5.53 11.74 0.89
C GLY A 84 4.37 11.03 0.19
N ILE A 85 3.88 9.88 0.71
CA ILE A 85 2.83 9.09 0.03
C ILE A 85 1.69 8.59 0.95
N ASN A 86 1.53 9.15 2.17
CA ASN A 86 0.44 8.83 3.14
C ASN A 86 0.10 7.34 3.22
N THR A 87 1.15 6.51 3.25
CA THR A 87 1.02 5.05 3.24
C THR A 87 1.77 4.48 4.43
N TYR A 88 1.06 3.79 5.30
CA TYR A 88 1.68 2.94 6.30
C TYR A 88 1.98 1.58 5.69
N ARG A 89 3.18 1.06 5.98
CA ARG A 89 3.61 -0.30 5.61
C ARG A 89 4.03 -1.05 6.86
N TRP A 90 3.47 -2.22 7.07
CA TRP A 90 3.97 -3.23 8.01
C TRP A 90 4.66 -4.33 7.24
N VAL A 91 5.81 -4.78 7.73
CA VAL A 91 6.47 -6.01 7.29
C VAL A 91 6.77 -6.83 8.54
N ASP A 92 5.98 -7.88 8.72
CA ASP A 92 5.98 -8.73 9.89
C ASP A 92 6.61 -10.07 9.55
N THR A 93 7.78 -10.34 10.15
CA THR A 93 8.54 -11.58 9.92
C THR A 93 8.27 -12.56 11.05
N PHE A 94 7.60 -13.66 10.71
CA PHE A 94 7.30 -14.75 11.62
C PHE A 94 8.38 -15.81 11.53
N THR A 95 8.89 -16.27 12.67
CA THR A 95 9.89 -17.35 12.72
C THR A 95 9.41 -18.47 13.62
N ASN A 96 9.41 -19.70 13.12
CA ASN A 96 9.21 -20.89 13.95
C ASN A 96 10.49 -21.19 14.73
N SER A 97 10.48 -20.92 16.03
CA SER A 97 11.63 -21.11 16.93
C SER A 97 11.73 -22.53 17.52
N THR A 98 10.87 -23.45 17.08
CA THR A 98 10.87 -24.85 17.50
C THR A 98 11.70 -25.73 16.56
N ASN A 99 11.93 -26.98 16.97
CA ASN A 99 12.60 -28.02 16.18
C ASN A 99 11.63 -28.90 15.37
N ALA A 100 10.34 -28.53 15.29
CA ALA A 100 9.32 -29.26 14.56
C ALA A 100 8.56 -28.33 13.59
N ALA A 101 7.87 -28.91 12.61
CA ALA A 101 6.95 -28.14 11.78
C ALA A 101 5.77 -27.62 12.60
N LEU A 102 5.33 -26.41 12.29
CA LEU A 102 4.22 -25.73 12.95
C LEU A 102 3.15 -25.34 11.93
N SER A 103 1.89 -25.50 12.32
CA SER A 103 0.73 -24.91 11.64
C SER A 103 -0.10 -24.16 12.66
N GLY A 104 -0.42 -22.91 12.37
CA GLY A 104 -1.21 -22.05 13.25
C GLY A 104 -1.78 -20.85 12.51
N GLN A 105 -2.64 -20.09 13.18
CA GLN A 105 -3.20 -18.87 12.63
C GLN A 105 -2.92 -17.69 13.57
N THR A 106 -2.67 -16.52 13.00
CA THR A 106 -2.64 -15.25 13.73
C THR A 106 -3.58 -14.24 13.05
N ARG A 107 -3.95 -13.19 13.76
CA ARG A 107 -4.88 -12.16 13.28
C ARG A 107 -4.19 -10.80 13.28
N PHE A 108 -3.88 -10.28 12.10
CA PHE A 108 -3.51 -8.88 11.94
C PHE A 108 -4.80 -8.05 12.00
N TYR A 109 -4.87 -7.13 12.96
CA TYR A 109 -6.10 -6.40 13.27
C TYR A 109 -5.88 -4.89 13.21
N GLY A 110 -6.94 -4.16 12.89
CA GLY A 110 -7.03 -2.73 13.15
C GLY A 110 -8.45 -2.26 13.43
N ASN A 111 -8.57 -1.29 14.32
CA ASN A 111 -9.77 -0.48 14.53
C ASN A 111 -9.71 0.73 13.58
N LEU A 112 -10.79 0.95 12.84
CA LEU A 112 -10.92 1.95 11.77
C LEU A 112 -11.55 3.28 12.24
N GLY A 113 -11.90 3.43 13.52
CA GLY A 113 -12.40 4.70 14.09
C GLY A 113 -13.83 5.11 13.68
N SER A 114 -14.40 4.48 12.66
CA SER A 114 -15.67 4.85 12.01
C SER A 114 -16.96 4.76 12.87
N ASP A 115 -16.90 4.52 14.18
CA ASP A 115 -18.07 4.40 15.07
C ASP A 115 -19.18 3.42 14.57
N GLY A 116 -18.77 2.43 13.74
CA GLY A 116 -19.65 1.42 13.13
C GLY A 116 -20.34 1.84 11.82
N GLY A 117 -20.06 3.03 11.29
CA GLY A 117 -20.59 3.56 10.03
C GLY A 117 -19.82 3.18 8.76
N GLU A 118 -18.95 2.16 8.82
CA GLU A 118 -17.98 1.88 7.74
C GLU A 118 -18.66 1.49 6.42
N ALA A 119 -18.40 2.24 5.35
CA ALA A 119 -18.83 1.92 4.00
C ALA A 119 -17.68 1.29 3.21
N VAL A 120 -17.84 0.02 2.84
CA VAL A 120 -16.88 -0.72 2.00
C VAL A 120 -17.26 -0.57 0.53
N THR A 121 -16.42 0.13 -0.23
CA THR A 121 -16.66 0.44 -1.66
C THR A 121 -15.94 -0.52 -2.60
N THR A 122 -14.83 -1.12 -2.15
CA THR A 122 -14.12 -2.19 -2.86
C THR A 122 -13.82 -3.32 -1.89
N ASN A 123 -14.10 -4.57 -2.28
CA ASN A 123 -13.76 -5.75 -1.50
C ASN A 123 -13.32 -6.89 -2.41
N THR A 124 -12.00 -7.03 -2.58
CA THR A 124 -11.38 -8.09 -3.36
C THR A 124 -10.46 -8.94 -2.47
N GLY A 125 -9.90 -10.03 -3.01
CA GLY A 125 -8.93 -10.86 -2.27
C GLY A 125 -7.71 -10.09 -1.75
N PHE A 126 -7.35 -8.98 -2.38
CA PHE A 126 -6.12 -8.22 -2.11
C PHE A 126 -6.32 -6.79 -1.65
N LEU A 127 -7.39 -6.12 -2.09
CA LEU A 127 -7.68 -4.71 -1.85
C LEU A 127 -9.05 -4.56 -1.21
N LYS A 128 -9.09 -3.80 -0.12
CA LYS A 128 -10.31 -3.31 0.51
C LYS A 128 -10.25 -1.79 0.51
N VAL A 129 -11.29 -1.13 0.03
CA VAL A 129 -11.41 0.33 0.09
C VAL A 129 -12.63 0.67 0.92
N SER A 130 -12.44 1.49 1.93
CA SER A 130 -13.50 1.82 2.88
C SER A 130 -13.35 3.25 3.41
N HIS A 131 -14.42 3.78 3.97
CA HIS A 131 -14.45 5.06 4.65
C HIS A 131 -15.60 5.10 5.65
N GLU A 132 -15.49 5.98 6.64
CA GLU A 132 -16.62 6.31 7.50
C GLU A 132 -17.77 6.90 6.66
N ASN A 133 -19.00 6.43 6.84
CA ASN A 133 -20.16 6.98 6.15
C ASN A 133 -21.15 7.61 7.11
N TRP A 134 -21.14 8.94 7.14
CA TRP A 134 -22.12 9.77 7.81
C TRP A 134 -23.03 10.44 6.77
N SER A 135 -24.17 9.81 6.48
CA SER A 135 -25.19 10.33 5.54
C SER A 135 -24.64 10.67 4.13
N GLY A 136 -23.71 9.86 3.62
CA GLY A 136 -23.06 10.06 2.32
C GLY A 136 -21.84 10.98 2.36
N GLN A 137 -21.43 11.44 3.54
CA GLN A 137 -20.20 12.18 3.76
C GLN A 137 -19.25 11.41 4.67
N THR A 138 -18.00 11.85 4.75
CA THR A 138 -16.98 11.31 5.64
C THR A 138 -16.15 12.45 6.23
N TYR A 139 -15.57 12.27 7.41
CA TYR A 139 -14.62 13.22 8.00
C TYR A 139 -13.17 12.73 7.83
N ASP A 140 -12.98 11.43 8.07
CA ASP A 140 -11.70 10.74 8.06
C ASP A 140 -11.19 10.47 6.63
N PRO A 141 -9.91 10.11 6.46
CA PRO A 141 -9.40 9.67 5.18
C PRO A 141 -10.11 8.41 4.68
N VAL A 142 -10.32 8.34 3.37
CA VAL A 142 -10.65 7.08 2.71
C VAL A 142 -9.44 6.16 2.76
N LEU A 143 -9.66 4.91 3.17
CA LEU A 143 -8.64 3.90 3.33
C LEU A 143 -8.57 2.97 2.13
N ALA A 144 -7.38 2.70 1.64
CA ALA A 144 -7.08 1.56 0.79
C ALA A 144 -6.15 0.60 1.54
N LEU A 145 -6.69 -0.58 1.90
CA LEU A 145 -6.03 -1.62 2.68
C LEU A 145 -5.63 -2.77 1.76
N ILE A 146 -4.33 -3.10 1.73
CA ILE A 146 -3.77 -4.11 0.82
C ILE A 146 -3.05 -5.21 1.60
N ASN A 147 -3.40 -6.47 1.30
CA ASN A 147 -2.90 -7.66 2.00
C ASN A 147 -2.14 -8.68 1.10
N GLY A 148 -1.91 -8.36 -0.17
CA GLY A 148 -1.09 -9.18 -1.07
C GLY A 148 -1.34 -8.92 -2.54
N ASN A 149 -0.70 -9.68 -3.43
CA ASN A 149 -0.99 -9.68 -4.87
C ASN A 149 -0.83 -11.04 -5.58
N ASN A 150 -0.62 -12.12 -4.83
CA ASN A 150 -0.26 -13.42 -5.39
C ASN A 150 -1.09 -14.59 -4.83
N ALA A 151 -0.85 -15.79 -5.36
CA ALA A 151 -1.57 -17.00 -4.97
C ALA A 151 -1.33 -17.40 -3.51
N TRP A 152 -0.16 -17.10 -2.95
CA TRP A 152 0.13 -17.38 -1.55
C TRP A 152 -0.81 -16.58 -0.65
N ALA A 153 -0.98 -15.29 -0.94
CA ALA A 153 -1.89 -14.42 -0.18
C ALA A 153 -3.34 -14.95 -0.22
N LEU A 154 -3.84 -15.33 -1.39
CA LEU A 154 -5.20 -15.89 -1.51
C LEU A 154 -5.39 -17.21 -0.75
N ALA A 155 -4.34 -18.00 -0.59
CA ALA A 155 -4.40 -19.30 0.06
C ALA A 155 -4.19 -19.24 1.58
N ASN A 156 -3.49 -18.21 2.08
CA ASN A 156 -3.03 -18.15 3.47
C ASN A 156 -3.53 -16.93 4.24
N THR A 157 -4.28 -16.03 3.61
CA THR A 157 -4.86 -14.85 4.25
C THR A 157 -6.37 -14.79 4.04
N SER A 158 -7.08 -14.14 4.96
CA SER A 158 -8.52 -13.95 4.89
C SER A 158 -8.86 -12.58 5.47
N ALA A 159 -8.53 -11.56 4.69
CA ALA A 159 -8.80 -10.17 5.02
C ALA A 159 -10.26 -9.78 4.80
N ALA A 160 -10.86 -9.11 5.79
CA ALA A 160 -12.23 -8.61 5.74
C ALA A 160 -12.35 -7.31 6.56
N ILE A 161 -13.34 -6.50 6.19
CA ILE A 161 -13.80 -5.37 6.98
C ILE A 161 -15.14 -5.74 7.59
N THR A 162 -15.24 -5.62 8.90
CA THR A 162 -16.50 -5.62 9.65
C THR A 162 -16.72 -4.20 10.19
N PRO A 163 -17.92 -3.83 10.68
CA PRO A 163 -18.14 -2.49 11.22
C PRO A 163 -17.03 -2.14 12.22
N ASN A 164 -16.36 -1.02 11.98
CA ASN A 164 -15.24 -0.48 12.77
C ASN A 164 -13.91 -1.27 12.74
N ASP A 165 -13.83 -2.41 12.06
CA ASP A 165 -12.67 -3.30 12.18
C ASP A 165 -12.16 -3.80 10.83
N TYR A 166 -10.83 -3.77 10.68
CA TYR A 166 -10.11 -4.60 9.72
C TYR A 166 -9.56 -5.85 10.40
N ASN A 167 -9.79 -7.00 9.78
CA ASN A 167 -9.26 -8.27 10.25
C ASN A 167 -8.59 -8.99 9.08
N ASP A 168 -7.36 -9.46 9.26
CA ASP A 168 -6.71 -10.41 8.35
C ASP A 168 -6.20 -11.62 9.11
N TYR A 169 -6.82 -12.77 8.85
CA TYR A 169 -6.43 -14.04 9.44
C TYR A 169 -5.37 -14.71 8.58
N ILE A 170 -4.17 -14.85 9.14
CA ILE A 170 -2.98 -15.34 8.44
C ILE A 170 -2.67 -16.76 8.94
N THR A 171 -2.74 -17.74 8.04
CA THR A 171 -2.32 -19.11 8.31
C THR A 171 -0.81 -19.25 8.10
N LEU A 172 -0.10 -19.64 9.14
CA LEU A 172 1.34 -19.88 9.17
C LEU A 172 1.61 -21.37 9.12
N ASN A 173 2.24 -21.85 8.04
CA ASN A 173 2.73 -23.21 7.90
C ASN A 173 4.26 -23.15 7.75
N LEU A 174 4.97 -23.41 8.85
CA LEU A 174 6.42 -23.16 8.96
C LEU A 174 7.16 -24.43 9.34
N ALA A 175 8.18 -24.80 8.56
CA ALA A 175 9.16 -25.80 8.97
C ALA A 175 9.95 -25.32 10.21
N ALA A 176 10.64 -26.24 10.88
CA ALA A 176 11.51 -25.93 12.00
C ALA A 176 12.56 -24.86 11.60
N GLY A 177 12.65 -23.77 12.35
CA GLY A 177 13.57 -22.67 12.06
C GLY A 177 13.21 -21.80 10.85
N GLN A 178 12.08 -22.05 10.16
CA GLN A 178 11.70 -21.27 8.98
C GLN A 178 11.18 -19.89 9.38
N SER A 179 11.55 -18.90 8.58
CA SER A 179 10.98 -17.55 8.60
C SER A 179 10.21 -17.25 7.32
N ILE A 180 9.09 -16.53 7.46
CA ILE A 180 8.41 -15.85 6.35
C ILE A 180 8.04 -14.44 6.78
N SER A 181 7.95 -13.51 5.83
CA SER A 181 7.41 -12.17 6.07
C SER A 181 6.06 -12.01 5.39
N VAL A 182 5.16 -11.28 6.04
CA VAL A 182 3.89 -10.82 5.46
C VAL A 182 3.88 -9.31 5.51
N ALA A 183 3.56 -8.67 4.38
CA ALA A 183 3.44 -7.23 4.31
C ALA A 183 1.97 -6.77 4.30
N HIS A 184 1.69 -5.66 4.95
CA HIS A 184 0.37 -5.00 4.91
C HIS A 184 0.56 -3.53 4.59
N PHE A 185 -0.40 -2.97 3.87
CA PHE A 185 -0.42 -1.55 3.53
C PHE A 185 -1.75 -0.91 3.88
N ALA A 186 -1.67 0.33 4.36
CA ALA A 186 -2.82 1.23 4.50
C ALA A 186 -2.47 2.57 3.84
N ILE A 187 -3.14 2.87 2.73
CA ILE A 187 -3.03 4.14 2.01
C ILE A 187 -4.19 5.03 2.47
N LEU A 188 -3.89 6.25 2.91
CA LEU A 188 -4.86 7.23 3.38
C LEU A 188 -5.06 8.31 2.31
N VAL A 189 -6.31 8.52 1.89
CA VAL A 189 -6.66 9.49 0.85
C VAL A 189 -7.74 10.44 1.32
N ARG A 190 -7.41 11.73 1.30
CA ARG A 190 -8.28 12.84 1.68
C ARG A 190 -8.05 14.00 0.72
N PRO A 191 -9.08 14.78 0.34
CA PRO A 191 -8.90 15.89 -0.60
C PRO A 191 -7.91 16.96 -0.09
N ASP A 192 -7.94 17.26 1.20
CA ASP A 192 -7.17 18.33 1.85
C ASP A 192 -7.30 18.29 3.38
N ASP A 193 -6.62 19.18 4.10
CA ASP A 193 -6.76 19.41 5.55
C ASP A 193 -8.00 20.25 5.91
N ILE A 194 -9.16 19.93 5.34
CA ILE A 194 -10.43 20.56 5.73
C ILE A 194 -10.82 20.18 7.17
N SER A 195 -11.46 21.10 7.89
CA SER A 195 -11.95 20.88 9.25
C SER A 195 -13.41 20.40 9.30
N SER A 196 -13.94 19.88 8.19
CA SER A 196 -15.34 19.46 8.06
C SER A 196 -15.45 18.17 7.24
N THR A 197 -16.64 17.60 7.20
CA THR A 197 -16.98 16.46 6.35
C THR A 197 -16.86 16.80 4.86
N TYR A 198 -16.65 15.78 4.03
CA TYR A 198 -16.57 15.88 2.56
C TYR A 198 -17.26 14.72 1.85
N ASP A 199 -17.50 14.90 0.55
CA ASP A 199 -17.97 13.83 -0.33
C ASP A 199 -16.81 12.87 -0.65
N PRO A 200 -16.89 11.59 -0.23
CA PRO A 200 -15.79 10.64 -0.39
C PRO A 200 -15.56 10.19 -1.84
N THR A 201 -16.45 10.51 -2.79
CA THR A 201 -16.46 9.91 -4.14
C THR A 201 -15.11 10.02 -4.86
N ALA A 202 -14.50 11.21 -4.87
CA ALA A 202 -13.20 11.41 -5.53
C ALA A 202 -12.04 10.74 -4.80
N SER A 203 -12.08 10.72 -3.46
CA SER A 203 -11.07 10.05 -2.62
C SER A 203 -11.17 8.53 -2.75
N VAL A 204 -12.37 7.96 -2.84
CA VAL A 204 -12.62 6.53 -3.12
C VAL A 204 -12.03 6.12 -4.46
N ALA A 205 -12.28 6.91 -5.52
CA ALA A 205 -11.70 6.64 -6.83
C ALA A 205 -10.15 6.67 -6.77
N SER A 206 -9.59 7.65 -6.06
CA SER A 206 -8.14 7.81 -5.92
C SER A 206 -7.50 6.70 -5.07
N ALA A 207 -8.09 6.34 -3.92
CA ALA A 207 -7.65 5.25 -3.06
C ALA A 207 -7.70 3.91 -3.81
N THR A 208 -8.76 3.67 -4.58
CA THR A 208 -8.88 2.48 -5.43
C THR A 208 -7.75 2.44 -6.46
N ALA A 209 -7.49 3.54 -7.17
CA ALA A 209 -6.43 3.60 -8.17
C ALA A 209 -5.03 3.38 -7.57
N LEU A 210 -4.74 4.00 -6.43
CA LEU A 210 -3.47 3.83 -5.71
C LEU A 210 -3.28 2.40 -5.21
N GLY A 211 -4.33 1.79 -4.63
CA GLY A 211 -4.30 0.40 -4.19
C GLY A 211 -4.05 -0.58 -5.33
N GLN A 212 -4.70 -0.37 -6.48
CA GLN A 212 -4.46 -1.19 -7.68
C GLN A 212 -3.05 -1.00 -8.24
N ALA A 213 -2.52 0.23 -8.22
CA ALA A 213 -1.14 0.50 -8.64
C ALA A 213 -0.11 -0.22 -7.76
N LEU A 214 -0.30 -0.20 -6.42
CA LEU A 214 0.54 -0.94 -5.48
C LEU A 214 0.48 -2.46 -5.74
N ILE A 215 -0.71 -3.01 -5.96
CA ILE A 215 -0.89 -4.44 -6.28
C ILE A 215 -0.13 -4.81 -7.56
N ALA A 216 -0.19 -3.95 -8.59
CA ALA A 216 0.45 -4.19 -9.87
C ALA A 216 1.99 -4.08 -9.78
N ASP A 217 2.51 -3.12 -9.01
CA ASP A 217 3.93 -2.91 -8.80
C ASP A 217 4.23 -2.44 -7.36
N PRO A 218 4.58 -3.36 -6.45
CA PRO A 218 4.85 -3.01 -5.07
C PRO A 218 6.31 -2.55 -4.84
N SER A 219 7.18 -2.51 -5.86
CA SER A 219 8.62 -2.25 -5.66
C SER A 219 8.94 -0.92 -5.01
N THR A 220 8.21 0.12 -5.38
CA THR A 220 8.37 1.48 -4.86
C THR A 220 8.09 1.53 -3.35
N TYR A 221 7.28 0.60 -2.87
CA TYR A 221 6.88 0.45 -1.47
C TYR A 221 7.84 -0.41 -0.64
N TRP A 222 8.94 -0.92 -1.21
CA TRP A 222 9.98 -1.67 -0.48
C TRP A 222 11.12 -0.79 0.06
N THR A 223 11.04 0.52 -0.13
CA THR A 223 12.02 1.49 0.37
C THR A 223 12.30 1.30 1.86
N GLY A 224 13.58 1.27 2.24
CA GLY A 224 14.00 1.07 3.63
C GLY A 224 14.00 -0.38 4.13
N LEU A 225 13.71 -1.36 3.26
CA LEU A 225 13.90 -2.79 3.55
C LEU A 225 15.21 -3.29 2.93
N SER A 226 15.86 -4.25 3.60
CA SER A 226 16.97 -4.99 3.01
C SER A 226 16.48 -6.01 1.97
N THR A 227 17.35 -6.40 1.04
CA THR A 227 17.05 -7.44 0.04
C THR A 227 16.58 -8.75 0.68
N ASN A 228 17.17 -9.12 1.82
CA ASN A 228 16.78 -10.32 2.55
C ASN A 228 15.34 -10.21 3.08
N GLN A 229 14.95 -9.07 3.63
CA GLN A 229 13.57 -8.86 4.09
C GLN A 229 12.59 -8.94 2.91
N VAL A 230 12.91 -8.30 1.78
CA VAL A 230 12.06 -8.35 0.58
C VAL A 230 11.93 -9.79 0.06
N SER A 231 13.00 -10.59 0.07
CA SER A 231 12.95 -12.00 -0.36
C SER A 231 12.11 -12.92 0.54
N LEU A 232 11.83 -12.52 1.78
CA LEU A 232 11.02 -13.28 2.71
C LEU A 232 9.52 -12.94 2.60
N ILE A 233 9.15 -11.84 1.93
CA ILE A 233 7.75 -11.43 1.77
C ILE A 233 7.03 -12.46 0.92
N ALA A 234 6.10 -13.20 1.54
CA ALA A 234 5.41 -14.31 0.90
C ALA A 234 4.17 -13.86 0.10
N ASN A 235 3.51 -12.79 0.55
CA ASN A 235 2.22 -12.34 0.01
C ASN A 235 2.32 -11.34 -1.15
N PHE A 236 3.52 -10.93 -1.53
CA PHE A 236 3.75 -10.07 -2.68
C PHE A 236 4.84 -10.60 -3.61
N ASP A 237 4.58 -10.55 -4.90
CA ASP A 237 5.61 -10.75 -5.91
C ASP A 237 6.48 -9.48 -6.00
N SER A 238 7.81 -9.62 -5.89
CA SER A 238 8.79 -8.52 -5.81
C SER A 238 9.09 -7.87 -7.17
N VAL A 239 8.04 -7.54 -7.94
CA VAL A 239 8.01 -7.14 -9.36
C VAL A 239 8.01 -8.34 -10.30
N ARG A 240 6.93 -8.48 -11.09
CA ARG A 240 7.02 -9.15 -12.39
C ARG A 240 7.90 -8.30 -13.30
N ASN A 241 9.21 -8.50 -13.24
CA ASN A 241 9.94 -8.44 -14.49
C ASN A 241 9.33 -9.57 -15.31
N ALA A 242 8.48 -9.22 -16.27
CA ALA A 242 8.18 -10.11 -17.37
C ALA A 242 9.51 -10.32 -18.12
N VAL A 243 10.36 -11.17 -17.56
CA VAL A 243 11.44 -11.80 -18.30
C VAL A 243 10.71 -12.73 -19.26
N PRO A 244 10.78 -12.52 -20.58
CA PRO A 244 10.42 -13.59 -21.49
C PRO A 244 11.36 -14.75 -21.14
N GLU A 245 10.79 -15.84 -20.63
CA GLU A 245 11.48 -17.11 -20.43
C GLU A 245 12.51 -17.33 -21.56
N PRO A 246 13.84 -17.24 -21.30
CA PRO A 246 14.86 -17.32 -22.35
C PRO A 246 14.85 -18.69 -23.05
N THR A 247 14.17 -19.68 -22.48
CA THR A 247 13.88 -20.98 -23.06
C THR A 247 12.98 -20.89 -24.29
N SER A 248 12.01 -19.97 -24.35
CA SER A 248 11.08 -19.86 -25.48
C SER A 248 11.74 -19.31 -26.75
N LEU A 249 12.66 -18.35 -26.61
CA LEU A 249 13.43 -17.79 -27.74
C LEU A 249 14.59 -18.70 -28.16
N ALA A 250 15.22 -19.41 -27.23
CA ALA A 250 16.23 -20.41 -27.54
C ALA A 250 15.65 -21.60 -28.33
N LEU A 251 14.47 -22.10 -27.93
CA LEU A 251 13.77 -23.18 -28.65
C LEU A 251 13.27 -22.75 -30.03
N LEU A 252 12.81 -21.50 -30.19
CA LEU A 252 12.42 -20.96 -31.50
C LEU A 252 13.64 -20.77 -32.43
N GLY A 253 14.77 -20.29 -31.89
CA GLY A 253 16.02 -20.12 -32.64
C GLY A 253 16.64 -21.45 -33.09
N LEU A 254 16.60 -22.47 -32.24
CA LEU A 254 17.06 -23.82 -32.59
C LEU A 254 16.15 -24.50 -33.62
N GLY A 255 14.84 -24.25 -33.58
CA GLY A 255 13.88 -24.76 -34.56
C GLY A 255 14.08 -24.19 -35.97
N VAL A 256 14.37 -22.88 -36.09
CA VAL A 256 14.61 -22.25 -37.39
C VAL A 256 15.98 -22.63 -37.98
N ALA A 257 17.02 -22.73 -37.16
CA ALA A 257 18.35 -23.15 -37.60
C ALA A 257 18.37 -24.61 -38.11
N SER A 258 17.61 -25.51 -37.48
CA SER A 258 17.48 -26.90 -37.91
C SER A 258 16.68 -27.05 -39.21
N LEU A 259 15.62 -26.26 -39.42
CA LEU A 259 14.87 -26.20 -40.68
C LEU A 259 15.70 -25.67 -41.86
N LEU A 260 16.54 -24.66 -41.63
CA LEU A 260 17.43 -24.09 -42.66
C LEU A 260 18.64 -25.00 -42.95
N GLY A 261 19.19 -25.67 -41.94
CA GLY A 261 20.26 -26.66 -42.09
C GLY A 261 19.80 -27.92 -42.85
N ALA A 262 18.57 -28.38 -42.62
CA ALA A 262 18.01 -29.54 -43.33
C ALA A 262 17.73 -29.28 -44.82
N ARG A 263 17.42 -28.02 -45.21
CA ARG A 263 17.25 -27.64 -46.62
C ARG A 263 18.56 -27.58 -47.40
N ARG A 264 19.69 -27.29 -46.77
CA ARG A 264 21.01 -27.24 -47.45
C ARG A 264 21.60 -28.62 -47.75
N ARG A 265 21.15 -29.69 -47.09
CA ARG A 265 21.64 -31.07 -47.34
C ARG A 265 20.88 -31.84 -48.42
N LYS A 266 19.88 -31.24 -49.07
CA LYS A 266 19.15 -31.86 -50.20
C LYS A 266 19.62 -31.41 -51.58
N HIS A 267 20.66 -30.58 -51.67
CA HIS A 267 21.22 -30.08 -52.94
C HIS A 267 22.77 -30.13 -52.98
N ALA A 268 23.38 -31.09 -52.30
CA ALA A 268 24.78 -31.46 -52.49
C ALA A 268 24.87 -32.96 -52.79
#